data_AF-A0A3D0PX88-F1
#
_entry.id   AF-A0A3D0PX88-F1
#
_cell.length_a   1.000
_cell.length_b   1.000
_cell.length_c   1.000
_cell.angle_alpha   90.00
_cell.angle_beta   90.00
_cell.angle_gamma   90.00
#
_symmetry.space_group_name_H-M   'P 1'
#
loop_
_entity.id
_entity.type
_entity.pdbx_description
1 polymer ?
#
loop_
_entity_poly.entity_id
_entity_poly.type
_entity_poly.pdbx_seq_one_letter_code
_entity_poly.pdbx_strand_id
1 'polypeptide(L)'
;MLIGCDKLATLVYKNTYGQSVTLAQNHANPFWLSKIAGFGGAKNDVNTVKSPDQDGETDVNASLEKSERTITGTIIAANARQLEEYHRELITAFSTKQSGVLEYIYGDVDKSCSCKVESVAFGEIDGGTQEYDITILCPNPFWQDISPTVDEIALWLPEFEFLLPDG
;
A
#
# COMPACT_ATOMS: atom_id res chain seq x y z
N MET A 1 -15.26 -29.24 1.77
CA MET A 1 -15.86 -27.89 1.78
C MET A 1 -15.24 -27.15 2.95
N LEU A 2 -14.06 -26.57 2.76
CA LEU A 2 -13.38 -25.79 3.80
C LEU A 2 -13.95 -24.38 3.77
N ILE A 3 -14.45 -23.98 4.93
CA ILE A 3 -15.03 -22.68 5.25
C ILE A 3 -14.05 -21.61 4.80
N GLY A 4 -14.51 -20.70 3.92
CA GLY A 4 -13.77 -19.52 3.54
C GLY A 4 -13.39 -18.76 4.80
N CYS A 5 -12.12 -18.78 5.15
CA CYS A 5 -11.56 -17.80 6.06
C CYS A 5 -11.72 -16.47 5.33
N ASP A 6 -12.67 -15.63 5.78
CA ASP A 6 -12.76 -14.25 5.33
C ASP A 6 -11.38 -13.62 5.57
N LYS A 7 -10.61 -13.47 4.49
CA LYS A 7 -9.27 -12.90 4.54
C LYS A 7 -9.47 -11.43 4.85
N LEU A 8 -9.18 -11.03 6.09
CA LEU A 8 -9.32 -9.65 6.55
C LEU A 8 -8.09 -8.85 6.13
N ALA A 9 -8.32 -7.63 5.60
CA ALA A 9 -7.24 -6.74 5.24
C ALA A 9 -6.55 -6.21 6.50
N THR A 10 -5.22 -6.30 6.50
CA THR A 10 -4.35 -5.71 7.52
C THR A 10 -3.36 -4.77 6.84
N LEU A 11 -3.21 -3.59 7.40
CA LEU A 11 -2.32 -2.56 6.88
C LEU A 11 -1.40 -2.11 8.02
N VAL A 12 -0.10 -2.21 7.80
CA VAL A 12 0.91 -1.88 8.80
C VAL A 12 1.73 -0.73 8.27
N TYR A 13 1.75 0.37 9.02
CA TYR A 13 2.65 1.48 8.75
C TYR A 13 3.82 1.45 9.71
N LYS A 14 5.03 1.65 9.18
CA LYS A 14 6.27 1.77 9.96
C LYS A 14 6.95 3.07 9.58
N ASN A 15 7.15 3.94 10.56
CA ASN A 15 7.86 5.21 10.33
C ASN A 15 9.37 5.06 10.54
N THR A 16 10.13 6.08 10.13
CA THR A 16 11.59 6.11 10.29
C THR A 16 12.08 6.14 11.74
N TYR A 17 11.22 6.50 12.69
CA TYR A 17 11.55 6.53 14.13
C TYR A 17 11.29 5.19 14.82
N GLY A 18 10.87 4.16 14.08
CA GLY A 18 10.62 2.82 14.60
C GLY A 18 9.25 2.66 15.28
N GLN A 19 8.36 3.65 15.17
CA GLN A 19 6.97 3.48 15.57
C GLN A 19 6.22 2.73 14.47
N SER A 20 5.31 1.86 14.88
CA SER A 20 4.47 1.11 13.97
C SER A 20 3.02 1.17 14.42
N VAL A 21 2.11 1.40 13.47
CA VAL A 21 0.67 1.38 13.70
C VAL A 21 0.06 0.36 12.76
N THR A 22 -0.79 -0.49 13.32
CA THR A 22 -1.55 -1.49 12.57
C THR A 22 -2.99 -1.02 12.44
N LEU A 23 -3.49 -1.01 11.21
CA LEU A 23 -4.88 -0.72 10.85
C LEU A 23 -5.48 -2.02 10.31
N ALA A 24 -6.56 -2.54 10.89
CA ALA A 24 -7.08 -3.86 10.57
C ALA A 24 -8.60 -3.93 10.71
N GLN A 25 -9.22 -4.79 9.92
CA GLN A 25 -10.64 -5.14 10.06
C GLN A 25 -10.87 -6.15 11.20
N ASN A 26 -10.33 -5.86 12.39
CA ASN A 26 -10.50 -6.68 13.58
C ASN A 26 -10.97 -5.81 14.75
N HIS A 27 -12.06 -6.22 15.42
CA HIS A 27 -12.62 -5.50 16.57
C HIS A 27 -11.66 -5.39 17.77
N ALA A 28 -10.61 -6.23 17.84
CA ALA A 28 -9.59 -6.13 18.87
C ALA A 28 -8.59 -4.97 18.63
N ASN A 29 -8.54 -4.44 17.39
CA ASN A 29 -7.65 -3.34 17.05
C ASN A 29 -8.37 -2.00 17.25
N PRO A 30 -7.78 -1.02 17.97
CA PRO A 30 -8.40 0.29 18.16
C PRO A 30 -8.52 1.09 16.86
N PHE A 31 -7.76 0.72 15.82
CA PHE A 31 -7.81 1.36 14.51
C PHE A 31 -8.48 0.44 13.48
N TRP A 32 -9.79 0.63 13.31
CA TRP A 32 -10.58 -0.13 12.36
C TRP A 32 -10.33 0.36 10.94
N LEU A 33 -9.96 -0.55 10.04
CA LEU A 33 -9.75 -0.24 8.63
C LEU A 33 -11.05 -0.38 7.83
N SER A 34 -11.62 0.73 7.35
CA SER A 34 -12.87 0.72 6.57
C SER A 34 -12.64 0.56 5.07
N LYS A 35 -11.68 1.32 4.51
CA LYS A 35 -11.45 1.36 3.06
C LYS A 35 -10.03 1.76 2.74
N ILE A 36 -9.51 1.22 1.64
CA ILE A 36 -8.28 1.71 1.00
C ILE A 36 -8.61 2.09 -0.44
N ALA A 37 -8.30 3.32 -0.83
CA ALA A 37 -8.41 3.82 -2.20
C ALA A 37 -7.01 4.07 -2.80
N GLY A 38 -6.90 4.04 -4.13
CA GLY A 38 -5.62 4.16 -4.84
C GLY A 38 -4.86 2.83 -5.03
N PHE A 39 -5.55 1.70 -4.86
CA PHE A 39 -5.04 0.36 -5.20
C PHE A 39 -5.15 0.02 -6.70
N GLY A 40 -6.06 0.69 -7.43
CA GLY A 40 -6.34 0.44 -8.85
C GLY A 40 -5.71 1.49 -9.76
N GLY A 41 -4.52 1.19 -10.29
CA GLY A 41 -3.92 1.87 -11.44
C GLY A 41 -2.87 2.92 -11.10
N ALA A 42 -1.65 2.72 -11.61
CA ALA A 42 -0.69 3.80 -11.78
C ALA A 42 -1.26 4.81 -12.78
N LYS A 43 -1.38 6.08 -12.38
CA LYS A 43 -1.67 7.15 -13.34
C LYS A 43 -0.42 7.36 -14.18
N ASN A 44 -0.51 7.07 -15.47
CA ASN A 44 0.52 7.43 -16.44
C ASN A 44 0.17 8.82 -16.95
N ASP A 45 1.03 9.80 -16.69
CA ASP A 45 0.92 11.11 -17.33
C ASP A 45 1.80 11.09 -18.58
N VAL A 46 1.14 11.02 -19.75
CA VAL A 46 1.82 11.09 -21.04
C VAL A 46 1.92 12.58 -21.37
N ASN A 47 3.12 13.13 -21.26
CA ASN A 47 3.37 14.51 -21.63
C ASN A 47 3.48 14.60 -23.15
N THR A 48 2.48 15.23 -23.76
CA THR A 48 2.39 15.37 -25.20
C THR A 48 2.57 16.83 -25.61
N VAL A 49 3.42 17.07 -26.62
CA VAL A 49 3.66 18.40 -27.16
C VAL A 49 3.01 18.50 -28.53
N LYS A 50 2.12 19.48 -28.70
CA LYS A 50 1.49 19.81 -29.98
C LYS A 50 1.96 21.17 -30.47
N SER A 51 2.58 21.21 -31.65
CA SER A 51 2.89 22.46 -32.35
C SER A 51 1.67 22.92 -33.17
N PRO A 52 1.45 24.24 -33.37
CA PRO A 52 0.42 24.73 -34.28
C PRO A 52 0.64 24.16 -35.69
N ASP A 53 -0.43 23.69 -36.34
CA ASP A 53 -0.47 23.15 -37.71
C ASP A 53 0.10 21.73 -37.96
N GLN A 54 0.29 20.91 -36.92
CA GLN A 54 0.67 19.49 -37.10
C GLN A 54 -0.51 18.52 -36.85
N ASP A 55 -0.67 17.54 -37.75
CA ASP A 55 -1.49 16.35 -37.54
C ASP A 55 -0.62 15.23 -36.92
N GLY A 56 -1.00 14.80 -35.72
CA GLY A 56 -0.24 13.87 -34.89
C GLY A 56 0.29 14.51 -33.60
N GLU A 57 0.49 13.68 -32.57
CA GLU A 57 0.98 14.07 -31.25
C GLU A 57 2.33 13.39 -31.03
N THR A 58 3.35 14.15 -30.59
CA THR A 58 4.66 13.58 -30.26
C THR A 58 4.68 13.26 -28.76
N ASP A 59 4.76 11.98 -28.42
CA ASP A 59 4.98 11.52 -27.03
C ASP A 59 6.40 11.92 -26.59
N VAL A 60 6.51 12.90 -25.71
CA VAL A 60 7.83 13.46 -25.32
C VAL A 60 8.43 12.72 -24.12
N ASN A 61 7.60 12.21 -23.21
CA ASN A 61 8.04 11.35 -22.11
C ASN A 61 6.84 10.75 -21.37
N ALA A 62 6.91 9.46 -21.03
CA ALA A 62 6.03 8.85 -20.04
C ALA A 62 6.75 8.86 -18.69
N SER A 63 6.29 9.70 -17.75
CA SER A 63 6.76 9.65 -16.36
C SER A 63 5.67 9.00 -15.52
N LEU A 64 6.04 8.01 -14.71
CA LEU A 64 5.14 7.44 -13.71
C LEU A 64 4.84 8.54 -12.68
N GLU A 65 3.59 8.99 -12.59
CA GLU A 65 3.19 9.93 -11.56
C GLU A 65 3.19 9.25 -10.19
N LYS A 66 3.46 10.04 -9.16
CA LYS A 66 3.39 9.62 -7.77
C LYS A 66 1.97 9.11 -7.50
N SER A 67 1.86 7.91 -6.93
CA SER A 67 0.55 7.34 -6.61
C SER A 67 0.12 7.77 -5.21
N GLU A 68 -0.91 8.60 -5.15
CA GLU A 68 -1.61 8.92 -3.90
C GLU A 68 -2.53 7.77 -3.51
N ARG A 69 -2.57 7.47 -2.21
CA ARG A 69 -3.43 6.45 -1.63
C ARG A 69 -4.12 7.02 -0.40
N THR A 70 -5.40 6.72 -0.26
CA THR A 70 -6.21 7.18 0.86
C THR A 70 -6.64 5.98 1.67
N ILE A 71 -6.38 6.02 2.97
CA ILE A 71 -6.78 5.02 3.94
C ILE A 71 -7.84 5.65 4.83
N THR A 72 -9.04 5.09 4.80
CA THR A 72 -10.17 5.54 5.61
C THR A 72 -10.47 4.49 6.66
N GLY A 73 -10.74 4.94 7.88
CA GLY A 73 -11.08 4.04 8.98
C GLY A 73 -11.71 4.78 10.16
N THR A 74 -11.84 4.05 11.27
CA THR A 74 -12.48 4.56 12.48
C THR A 74 -11.65 4.16 13.70
N ILE A 75 -11.33 5.11 14.55
CA ILE A 75 -10.79 4.86 15.88
C ILE A 75 -11.95 4.38 16.75
N ILE A 76 -11.76 3.27 17.46
CA ILE A 76 -12.74 2.71 18.40
C ILE A 76 -12.10 2.67 19.79
N ALA A 77 -12.67 3.43 20.72
CA ALA A 77 -12.20 3.56 22.10
C ALA A 77 -13.33 3.33 23.10
N ALA A 78 -12.99 2.89 24.31
CA ALA A 78 -14.00 2.67 25.37
C ALA A 78 -14.42 3.97 26.05
N ASN A 79 -13.60 5.03 25.97
CA ASN A 79 -13.86 6.33 26.59
C ASN A 79 -13.09 7.46 25.89
N ALA A 80 -13.47 8.70 26.17
CA ALA A 80 -12.86 9.90 25.56
C ALA A 80 -11.35 10.02 25.79
N ARG A 81 -10.86 9.61 26.96
CA ARG A 81 -9.41 9.66 27.26
C ARG A 81 -8.63 8.69 26.38
N GLN A 82 -9.11 7.46 26.22
CA GLN A 82 -8.50 6.49 25.30
C GLN A 82 -8.58 6.96 23.85
N LEU A 83 -9.68 7.60 23.46
CA LEU A 83 -9.83 8.16 22.13
C LEU A 83 -8.73 9.21 21.86
N GLU A 84 -8.49 10.13 22.80
CA GLU A 84 -7.40 11.11 22.69
C GLU A 84 -6.00 10.47 22.65
N GLU A 85 -5.79 9.38 23.39
CA GLU A 85 -4.54 8.63 23.37
C GLU A 85 -4.29 8.00 21.98
N TYR A 86 -5.29 7.33 21.41
CA TYR A 86 -5.22 6.73 20.07
C TYR A 86 -5.13 7.77 18.96
N HIS A 87 -5.86 8.88 19.08
CA HIS A 87 -5.76 10.01 18.15
C HIS A 87 -4.33 10.57 18.12
N ARG A 88 -3.72 10.78 19.30
CA ARG A 88 -2.32 11.24 19.39
C ARG A 88 -1.35 10.21 18.83
N GLU A 89 -1.56 8.93 19.09
CA GLU A 89 -0.75 7.84 18.54
C GLU A 89 -0.75 7.87 17.01
N LEU A 90 -1.94 7.96 16.40
CA LEU A 90 -2.12 7.99 14.96
C LEU A 90 -1.47 9.22 14.33
N ILE A 91 -1.66 10.42 14.89
CA ILE A 91 -0.99 11.66 14.43
C ILE A 91 0.53 11.56 14.54
N THR A 92 1.03 10.97 15.62
CA THR A 92 2.48 10.90 15.87
C THR A 92 3.14 9.93 14.89
N ALA A 93 2.51 8.77 14.66
CA ALA A 93 2.97 7.81 13.68
C ALA A 93 2.90 8.40 12.28
N PHE A 94 1.73 8.92 11.87
CA PHE A 94 1.48 9.47 10.54
C PHE A 94 1.79 10.98 10.47
N SER A 95 2.96 11.39 10.93
CA SER A 95 3.37 12.79 10.84
C SER A 95 3.90 13.14 9.44
N THR A 96 3.46 14.26 8.88
CA THR A 96 3.82 14.75 7.51
C THR A 96 5.32 14.98 7.28
N LYS A 97 6.10 15.08 8.36
CA LYS A 97 7.57 15.22 8.30
C LYS A 97 8.28 13.89 8.06
N GLN A 98 7.56 12.77 8.12
CA GLN A 98 8.15 11.44 8.15
C GLN A 98 7.89 10.69 6.86
N SER A 99 8.92 9.95 6.45
CA SER A 99 8.78 8.87 5.48
C SER A 99 8.55 7.57 6.23
N GLY A 100 7.93 6.59 5.57
CA GLY A 100 7.71 5.27 6.14
C GLY A 100 7.51 4.22 5.09
N VAL A 101 7.29 3.00 5.56
CA VAL A 101 6.91 1.87 4.72
C VAL A 101 5.49 1.50 5.08
N LEU A 102 4.65 1.36 4.06
CA LEU A 102 3.31 0.82 4.17
C LEU A 102 3.31 -0.61 3.67
N GLU A 103 2.89 -1.54 4.53
CA GLU A 103 2.69 -2.95 4.23
C GLU A 103 1.18 -3.21 4.18
N TYR A 104 0.72 -3.88 3.14
CA TYR A 104 -0.65 -4.33 2.95
C TYR A 104 -0.66 -5.85 2.83
N ILE A 105 -1.44 -6.48 3.72
CA ILE A 105 -1.56 -7.92 3.86
C ILE A 105 -3.03 -8.27 3.64
N TYR A 106 -3.31 -9.04 2.60
CA TYR A 106 -4.64 -9.56 2.30
C TYR A 106 -4.54 -10.97 1.75
N GLY A 107 -4.73 -11.96 2.62
CA GLY A 107 -4.65 -13.35 2.21
C GLY A 107 -3.24 -13.78 1.84
N ASP A 108 -3.02 -14.01 0.54
CA ASP A 108 -1.70 -14.38 -0.01
C ASP A 108 -1.03 -13.18 -0.71
N VAL A 109 -1.65 -12.00 -0.62
CA VAL A 109 -1.16 -10.76 -1.21
C VAL A 109 -0.46 -9.96 -0.12
N ASP A 110 0.87 -9.97 -0.17
CA ASP A 110 1.74 -9.23 0.73
C ASP A 110 2.53 -8.19 -0.05
N LYS A 111 2.12 -6.94 0.07
CA LYS A 111 2.61 -5.84 -0.75
C LYS A 111 3.14 -4.71 0.11
N SER A 112 4.27 -4.14 -0.26
CA SER A 112 4.87 -2.99 0.42
C SER A 112 5.12 -1.81 -0.53
N CYS A 113 5.07 -0.60 0.02
CA CYS A 113 5.46 0.62 -0.66
C CYS A 113 6.14 1.58 0.32
N SER A 114 7.27 2.15 -0.07
CA SER A 114 7.85 3.31 0.60
C SER A 114 6.99 4.54 0.31
N CYS A 115 6.49 5.19 1.36
CA CYS A 115 5.55 6.30 1.25
C CYS A 115 5.94 7.49 2.13
N LYS A 116 5.35 8.64 1.84
CA LYS A 116 5.39 9.84 2.66
C LYS A 116 3.97 10.23 3.03
N VAL A 117 3.74 10.61 4.28
CA VAL A 117 2.40 11.09 4.70
C VAL A 117 2.18 12.49 4.16
N GLU A 118 1.06 12.68 3.48
CA GLU A 118 0.65 13.97 2.94
C GLU A 118 -0.31 14.69 3.90
N SER A 119 -1.36 13.99 4.32
CA SER A 119 -2.35 14.53 5.24
C SER A 119 -2.95 13.44 6.14
N VAL A 120 -3.39 13.88 7.31
CA VAL A 120 -4.20 13.11 8.23
C VAL A 120 -5.37 14.01 8.62
N ALA A 121 -6.57 13.58 8.30
CA ALA A 121 -7.81 14.26 8.66
C ALA A 121 -8.62 13.37 9.60
N PHE A 122 -9.38 14.00 10.49
CA PHE A 122 -10.27 13.32 11.41
C PHE A 122 -11.68 13.88 11.26
N GLY A 123 -12.66 12.99 11.36
CA GLY A 123 -14.06 13.35 11.41
C GLY A 123 -14.49 13.85 12.78
N GLU A 124 -15.79 14.07 12.91
CA GLU A 124 -16.42 14.39 14.19
C GLU A 124 -16.30 13.20 15.16
N ILE A 125 -16.24 13.51 16.45
CA ILE A 125 -16.24 12.50 17.50
C ILE A 125 -17.70 12.12 17.78
N ASP A 126 -18.01 10.84 17.62
CA ASP A 126 -19.30 10.27 18.03
C ASP A 126 -19.07 9.25 19.15
N GLY A 127 -19.34 9.69 20.39
CA GLY A 127 -19.14 8.89 21.59
C GLY A 127 -17.68 8.46 21.78
N GLY A 128 -17.43 7.15 21.68
CA GLY A 128 -16.10 6.54 21.78
C GLY A 128 -15.42 6.33 20.43
N THR A 129 -15.97 6.88 19.34
CA THR A 129 -15.49 6.63 17.98
C THR A 129 -15.15 7.92 17.25
N GLN A 130 -14.19 7.84 16.33
CA GLN A 130 -13.80 8.97 15.48
C GLN A 130 -13.31 8.45 14.13
N GLU A 131 -13.84 8.97 13.04
CA GLU A 131 -13.37 8.63 11.69
C GLU A 131 -12.00 9.27 11.41
N TYR A 132 -11.19 8.60 10.60
CA TYR A 132 -9.92 9.13 10.12
C TYR A 132 -9.74 8.86 8.63
N ASP A 133 -9.09 9.81 7.96
CA ASP A 133 -8.66 9.74 6.58
C ASP A 133 -7.17 10.09 6.50
N ILE A 134 -6.36 9.13 6.03
CA ILE A 134 -4.92 9.30 5.87
C ILE A 134 -4.59 9.25 4.39
N THR A 135 -4.02 10.33 3.87
CA THR A 135 -3.49 10.35 2.51
C THR A 135 -1.97 10.20 2.55
N ILE A 136 -1.48 9.22 1.79
CA ILE A 136 -0.06 8.94 1.63
C ILE A 136 0.33 9.02 0.16
N LEU A 137 1.54 9.51 -0.06
CA LEU A 137 2.16 9.60 -1.37
C LEU A 137 3.20 8.51 -1.50
N CYS A 138 3.03 7.65 -2.50
CA CYS A 138 4.01 6.64 -2.87
C CYS A 138 4.79 7.12 -4.09
N PRO A 139 6.09 7.47 -3.95
CA PRO A 139 6.94 7.87 -5.07
C PRO A 139 7.12 6.75 -6.10
N ASN A 140 7.14 5.49 -5.63
CA ASN A 140 7.08 4.33 -6.50
C ASN A 140 5.62 3.85 -6.59
N PRO A 141 4.99 3.88 -7.77
CA PRO A 141 3.62 3.41 -7.93
C PRO A 141 3.50 1.89 -7.78
N PHE A 142 4.59 1.14 -8.03
CA PHE A 142 4.60 -0.30 -7.94
C PHE A 142 4.70 -0.77 -6.49
N TRP A 143 3.85 -1.73 -6.15
CA TRP A 143 3.96 -2.47 -4.91
C TRP A 143 5.07 -3.51 -5.03
N GLN A 144 5.94 -3.56 -4.03
CA GLN A 144 6.99 -4.58 -3.93
C GLN A 144 6.45 -5.74 -3.10
N ASP A 145 6.57 -6.96 -3.62
CA ASP A 145 6.18 -8.14 -2.84
C ASP A 145 7.09 -8.26 -1.60
N ILE A 146 6.49 -8.49 -0.44
CA ILE A 146 7.22 -8.54 0.85
C ILE A 146 8.05 -9.81 0.94
N SER A 147 7.60 -10.88 0.28
CA SER A 147 8.42 -12.08 0.06
C SER A 147 9.04 -12.01 -1.34
N PRO A 148 10.35 -12.25 -1.48
CA PRO A 148 10.87 -12.63 -2.78
C PRO A 148 10.24 -13.99 -3.09
N THR A 149 9.37 -14.05 -4.09
CA THR A 149 9.12 -15.29 -4.81
C THR A 149 10.45 -15.65 -5.46
N VAL A 150 11.31 -16.34 -4.72
CA VAL A 150 12.42 -17.08 -5.31
C VAL A 150 11.74 -18.25 -6.01
N ASP A 151 11.25 -18.02 -7.22
CA ASP A 151 11.10 -19.10 -8.17
C ASP A 151 12.53 -19.58 -8.41
N GLU A 152 12.97 -20.56 -7.62
CA GLU A 152 14.19 -21.29 -7.89
C GLU A 152 13.98 -22.01 -9.24
N ILE A 153 14.36 -21.34 -10.32
CA ILE A 153 14.55 -21.98 -11.62
C ILE A 153 15.85 -22.78 -11.54
N ALA A 154 15.83 -23.88 -10.80
CA ALA A 154 16.86 -24.91 -10.79
C ALA A 154 16.13 -26.24 -10.97
N LEU A 155 16.46 -27.10 -11.93
CA LEU A 155 17.78 -27.56 -12.34
C LEU A 155 17.87 -27.70 -13.87
N TRP A 156 19.04 -27.40 -14.42
CA TRP A 156 19.51 -28.05 -15.64
C TRP A 156 19.47 -29.56 -15.45
N LEU A 157 18.62 -30.27 -16.20
CA LEU A 157 18.68 -31.73 -16.34
C LEU A 157 19.71 -32.07 -17.42
N PRO A 158 20.88 -32.64 -17.09
CA PRO A 158 21.78 -33.17 -18.11
C PRO A 158 21.29 -34.57 -18.47
N GLU A 159 20.28 -34.66 -19.33
CA GLU A 159 19.85 -35.95 -19.91
C GLU A 159 19.68 -35.87 -21.42
N PHE A 160 20.51 -35.06 -22.08
CA PHE A 160 20.74 -35.17 -23.52
C PHE A 160 21.98 -36.03 -23.76
N GLU A 161 21.76 -37.32 -24.00
CA GLU A 161 22.77 -38.17 -24.64
C GLU A 161 22.49 -38.17 -26.14
N PHE A 162 23.44 -37.63 -26.92
CA PHE A 162 23.38 -37.75 -28.38
C PHE A 162 23.99 -39.08 -28.78
N LEU A 163 23.18 -39.97 -29.37
CA LEU A 163 23.69 -41.14 -30.04
C LEU A 163 24.58 -40.69 -31.20
N LEU A 164 25.83 -41.15 -31.20
CA LEU A 164 26.73 -40.94 -32.33
C LEU A 164 26.18 -41.72 -33.54
N PRO A 165 26.12 -41.11 -34.73
CA PRO A 165 25.76 -41.85 -35.93
C PRO A 165 26.84 -42.89 -36.19
N ASP A 166 26.42 -44.15 -36.24
CA ASP A 166 27.26 -45.28 -36.63
C ASP A 166 27.95 -44.95 -37.96
N GLY A 167 29.29 -45.03 -37.95
CA GLY A 167 30.14 -44.74 -39.11
C GLY A 167 30.01 -45.77 -40.23
#